data_AF-A0A1G2ZQR9-F1
#
_entry.id   AF-A0A1G2ZQR9-F1
#
_cell.length_a   1.000
_cell.length_b   1.000
_cell.length_c   1.000
_cell.angle_alpha   90.00
_cell.angle_beta   90.00
_cell.angle_gamma   90.00
#
_symmetry.space_group_name_H-M   'P 1'
#
loop_
_entity.id
_entity.type
_entity.pdbx_description
1 polymer ?
#
loop_
_entity_poly.entity_id
_entity_poly.type
_entity_poly.pdbx_seq_one_letter_code
_entity_poly.pdbx_strand_id
1 'polypeptide(L)'
;MGVYRELVRMHREDGLDLSRLVTFNLDEYYGLGPDRLQSYHRWMAEVFFDHVNIPKENIQLLDGTIPVDEVEEHCTAFEAAIRRAGGMDIILLGIGRNGHIGFNEPFGERNSRTRLVTLDPVTRKDAAADFFHEENVPTQALTMGIGTIFEARKIVLMAFGEHKAPIVREAVERPMSDRVPASYLRDHRDASVLLDEAAAAELTELATPWVLGRVQWTDALIKRAVLWLCERTDKALLKLDGEDFRQHNLHQLLRDHGPSQKVAHRVFRWMMDTIEYHPAGREPQRVLCFSPHPDDDVISMGGTMIRLVEDGHDVHVAYMTSGNIAVFDHDARQLADLMTELNRRFAIDTEQSPRLEAEVMRALGEKEPGEGDEAEVLGIKELIRWSEAKAAADVCGCKEENLSFLNLPFYRTGTIAKRPIGDEDIRAVRELIERIRPGQLYVAGDLSDPHGTHRLCAEVIFRALREIEAAGGTRPEVLLYRGAWQEWAPHVIELAVPLSPGDLRQKKQAIFRHESQKDSALFPGPDDPREFWQRAEDRNRHTADLYNRIGLPEYYAMEAFVRWQG
;
A
#
# COMPACT_ATOMS: atom_id res chain seq x y z
N MET A 1 1.10 2.55 13.26
CA MET A 1 2.26 3.36 13.70
C MET A 1 1.91 4.79 14.11
N GLY A 2 1.00 5.51 13.43
CA GLY A 2 0.75 6.94 13.69
C GLY A 2 0.39 7.30 15.14
N VAL A 3 -0.57 6.59 15.76
CA VAL A 3 -1.06 6.94 17.11
C VAL A 3 0.03 6.84 18.18
N TYR A 4 0.80 5.75 18.22
CA TYR A 4 1.86 5.60 19.23
C TYR A 4 2.97 6.64 19.06
N ARG A 5 3.37 6.95 17.83
CA ARG A 5 4.35 8.01 17.56
C ARG A 5 3.84 9.37 18.05
N GLU A 6 2.56 9.66 17.83
CA GLU A 6 1.97 10.91 18.31
C GLU A 6 1.87 10.95 19.85
N LEU A 7 1.53 9.84 20.51
CA LEU A 7 1.56 9.76 21.98
C LEU A 7 2.96 9.98 22.54
N VAL A 8 4.00 9.45 21.88
CA VAL A 8 5.40 9.71 22.23
C VAL A 8 5.74 11.19 22.04
N ARG A 9 5.31 11.81 20.94
CA ARG A 9 5.50 13.25 20.69
C ARG A 9 4.84 14.08 21.79
N MET A 10 3.55 13.82 22.08
CA MET A 10 2.80 14.50 23.15
C MET A 10 3.46 14.33 24.52
N HIS A 11 4.03 13.16 24.81
CA HIS A 11 4.78 12.95 26.06
C HIS A 11 6.04 13.82 26.12
N ARG A 12 6.83 13.85 25.03
CA ARG A 12 8.12 14.56 24.96
C ARG A 12 7.98 16.08 24.86
N GLU A 13 6.96 16.55 24.14
CA GLU A 13 6.81 17.95 23.73
C GLU A 13 5.66 18.65 24.44
N ASP A 14 4.54 17.95 24.67
CA ASP A 14 3.30 18.56 25.17
C ASP A 14 3.06 18.27 26.67
N GLY A 15 3.92 17.47 27.32
CA GLY A 15 3.86 17.16 28.74
C GLY A 15 2.82 16.10 29.14
N LEU A 16 2.41 15.22 28.22
CA LEU A 16 1.50 14.11 28.52
C LEU A 16 2.14 13.13 29.53
N ASP A 17 1.60 13.01 30.74
CA ASP A 17 2.07 12.06 31.76
C ASP A 17 1.34 10.72 31.67
N LEU A 18 2.11 9.64 31.47
CA LEU A 18 1.60 8.26 31.38
C LEU A 18 2.02 7.39 32.59
N SER A 19 2.56 7.99 33.65
CA SER A 19 3.03 7.27 34.85
C SER A 19 1.95 6.48 35.59
N ARG A 20 0.68 6.80 35.35
CA ARG A 20 -0.49 6.16 35.97
C ARG A 20 -1.30 5.30 34.99
N LEU A 21 -0.84 5.18 33.74
CA LEU A 21 -1.48 4.36 32.73
C LEU A 21 -1.21 2.88 33.04
N VAL A 22 -2.24 2.05 32.88
CA VAL A 22 -2.16 0.58 32.86
C VAL A 22 -2.58 0.12 31.47
N THR A 23 -1.77 -0.71 30.83
CA THR A 23 -2.00 -1.15 29.45
C THR A 23 -2.20 -2.66 29.38
N PHE A 24 -3.15 -3.09 28.57
CA PHE A 24 -3.36 -4.49 28.20
C PHE A 24 -3.29 -4.59 26.69
N ASN A 25 -2.33 -5.34 26.17
CA ASN A 25 -2.25 -5.63 24.74
C ASN A 25 -3.28 -6.68 24.33
N LEU A 26 -3.78 -6.58 23.09
CA LEU A 26 -4.86 -7.41 22.59
C LEU A 26 -4.44 -8.86 22.38
N ASP A 27 -3.22 -9.08 21.90
CA ASP A 27 -2.78 -10.37 21.38
C ASP A 27 -1.26 -10.54 21.41
N GLU A 28 -0.81 -11.78 21.21
CA GLU A 28 0.58 -12.15 20.93
C GLU A 28 0.62 -13.47 20.14
N TYR A 29 1.60 -13.63 19.24
CA TYR A 29 1.81 -14.86 18.49
C TYR A 29 2.23 -16.02 19.41
N TYR A 30 1.66 -17.21 19.19
CA TYR A 30 1.99 -18.39 19.97
C TYR A 30 3.24 -19.09 19.42
N GLY A 31 4.17 -19.47 20.29
CA GLY A 31 5.45 -20.10 19.96
C GLY A 31 6.56 -19.12 19.56
N LEU A 32 6.30 -17.81 19.57
CA LEU A 32 7.28 -16.79 19.21
C LEU A 32 7.92 -16.19 20.48
N GLY A 33 9.25 -16.17 20.54
CA GLY A 33 9.98 -15.58 21.66
C GLY A 33 9.84 -14.06 21.73
N PRO A 34 9.86 -13.44 22.93
CA PRO A 34 9.61 -12.00 23.10
C PRO A 34 10.69 -11.10 22.49
N ASP A 35 11.90 -11.62 22.26
CA ASP A 35 13.01 -10.88 21.63
C ASP A 35 12.97 -10.91 20.09
N ARG A 36 12.05 -11.69 19.50
CA ARG A 36 11.91 -11.82 18.04
C ARG A 36 11.37 -10.52 17.46
N LEU A 37 11.88 -10.13 16.29
CA LEU A 37 11.51 -8.88 15.62
C LEU A 37 10.00 -8.74 15.42
N GLN A 38 9.32 -9.86 15.14
CA GLN A 38 7.88 -9.92 14.87
C GLN A 38 7.01 -10.06 16.13
N SER A 39 7.60 -10.19 17.33
CA SER A 39 6.83 -10.28 18.58
C SER A 39 6.20 -8.94 18.92
N TYR A 40 4.95 -8.97 19.38
CA TYR A 40 4.27 -7.76 19.84
C TYR A 40 4.85 -7.21 21.14
N HIS A 41 5.53 -8.04 21.96
CA HIS A 41 6.35 -7.54 23.08
C HIS A 41 7.42 -6.57 22.61
N ARG A 42 8.30 -7.04 21.72
CA ARG A 42 9.39 -6.25 21.18
C ARG A 42 8.88 -5.05 20.40
N TRP A 43 7.87 -5.25 19.56
CA TRP A 43 7.30 -4.16 18.76
C TRP A 43 6.75 -3.03 19.64
N MET A 44 5.99 -3.36 20.70
CA MET A 44 5.47 -2.33 21.61
C MET A 44 6.56 -1.63 22.42
N ALA A 45 7.60 -2.35 22.82
CA ALA A 45 8.76 -1.76 23.50
C ALA A 45 9.43 -0.72 22.60
N GLU A 46 9.81 -1.12 21.38
CA GLU A 46 10.49 -0.27 20.40
C GLU A 46 9.64 0.91 19.90
N VAL A 47 8.33 0.72 19.73
CA VAL A 47 7.44 1.75 19.15
C VAL A 47 6.88 2.71 20.20
N PHE A 48 6.67 2.25 21.44
CA PHE A 48 5.94 3.03 22.45
C PHE A 48 6.57 2.99 23.84
N PHE A 49 6.68 1.81 24.48
CA PHE A 49 6.94 1.74 25.92
C PHE A 49 8.33 2.27 26.33
N ASP A 50 9.36 2.09 25.50
CA ASP A 50 10.72 2.61 25.78
C ASP A 50 10.85 4.12 25.56
N HIS A 51 9.75 4.79 25.19
CA HIS A 51 9.73 6.21 24.83
C HIS A 51 8.85 7.06 25.74
N VAL A 52 8.21 6.45 26.73
CA VAL A 52 7.28 7.10 27.67
C VAL A 52 7.53 6.66 29.10
N ASN A 53 6.90 7.32 30.07
CA ASN A 53 7.13 7.10 31.50
C ASN A 53 6.16 6.09 32.17
N ILE A 54 5.67 5.09 31.42
CA ILE A 54 4.78 4.04 31.95
C ILE A 54 5.60 3.06 32.82
N PRO A 55 5.17 2.75 34.06
CA PRO A 55 5.83 1.74 34.89
C PRO A 55 5.74 0.34 34.26
N LYS A 56 6.80 -0.46 34.35
CA LYS A 56 6.84 -1.80 33.71
C LYS A 56 5.77 -2.74 34.26
N GLU A 57 5.48 -2.64 35.55
CA GLU A 57 4.42 -3.39 36.23
C GLU A 57 3.01 -3.06 35.73
N ASN A 58 2.84 -1.92 35.06
CA ASN A 58 1.56 -1.50 34.48
C ASN A 58 1.39 -1.99 33.03
N ILE A 59 2.39 -2.64 32.44
CA ILE A 59 2.36 -3.16 31.09
C ILE A 59 1.99 -4.64 31.13
N GLN A 60 0.85 -4.99 30.53
CA GLN A 60 0.31 -6.35 30.53
C GLN A 60 0.24 -6.87 29.09
N LEU A 61 1.00 -7.94 28.81
CA LEU A 61 1.08 -8.63 27.52
C LEU A 61 0.78 -10.12 27.72
N LEU A 62 0.29 -10.78 26.67
CA LEU A 62 0.08 -12.23 26.69
C LEU A 62 1.38 -12.94 26.35
N ASP A 63 1.88 -13.81 27.22
CA ASP A 63 3.06 -14.65 26.93
C ASP A 63 2.73 -15.79 25.94
N GLY A 64 3.25 -15.67 24.71
CA GLY A 64 3.10 -16.67 23.66
C GLY A 64 4.01 -17.90 23.79
N THR A 65 4.92 -17.93 24.77
CA THR A 65 5.93 -19.01 24.93
C THR A 65 5.53 -20.08 25.94
N ILE A 66 4.40 -19.90 26.63
CA ILE A 66 3.92 -20.81 27.66
C ILE A 66 3.55 -22.20 27.11
N PRO A 67 3.72 -23.27 27.90
CA PRO A 67 3.25 -24.61 27.54
C PRO A 67 1.74 -24.64 27.23
N VAL A 68 1.33 -25.48 26.28
CA VAL A 68 -0.06 -25.58 25.81
C VAL A 68 -1.04 -25.89 26.95
N ASP A 69 -0.62 -26.69 27.93
CA ASP A 69 -1.40 -27.08 29.10
C ASP A 69 -1.57 -25.95 30.14
N GLU A 70 -0.77 -24.89 30.06
CA GLU A 70 -0.85 -23.71 30.94
C GLU A 70 -1.63 -22.54 30.28
N VAL A 71 -1.95 -22.65 29.00
CA VAL A 71 -2.61 -21.59 28.21
C VAL A 71 -3.93 -21.12 28.82
N GLU A 72 -4.78 -22.04 29.28
CA GLU A 72 -6.08 -21.71 29.85
C GLU A 72 -5.95 -20.93 31.17
N GLU A 73 -5.01 -21.33 32.02
CA GLU A 73 -4.72 -20.65 33.29
C GLU A 73 -4.17 -19.25 33.02
N HIS A 74 -3.24 -19.10 32.07
CA HIS A 74 -2.69 -17.80 31.68
C HIS A 74 -3.76 -16.84 31.14
N CYS A 75 -4.62 -17.31 30.24
CA CYS A 75 -5.72 -16.52 29.71
C CYS A 75 -6.69 -16.08 30.83
N THR A 76 -6.97 -16.97 31.77
CA THR A 76 -7.83 -16.68 32.94
C THR A 76 -7.18 -15.65 33.87
N ALA A 77 -5.86 -15.75 34.09
CA ALA A 77 -5.10 -14.79 34.89
C ALA A 77 -5.08 -13.39 34.24
N PHE A 78 -4.96 -13.32 32.91
CA PHE A 78 -5.01 -12.08 32.14
C PHE A 78 -6.37 -11.38 32.29
N GLU A 79 -7.47 -12.12 32.14
CA GLU A 79 -8.84 -11.65 32.38
C GLU A 79 -9.04 -11.16 33.82
N ALA A 80 -8.49 -11.87 34.81
CA ALA A 80 -8.54 -11.45 36.21
C ALA A 80 -7.72 -10.18 36.46
N ALA A 81 -6.60 -9.98 35.77
CA ALA A 81 -5.81 -8.75 35.83
C ALA A 81 -6.60 -7.55 35.30
N ILE A 82 -7.29 -7.69 34.17
CA ILE A 82 -8.18 -6.65 33.62
C ILE A 82 -9.25 -6.25 34.64
N ARG A 83 -9.92 -7.24 35.25
CA ARG A 83 -10.95 -6.97 36.27
C ARG A 83 -10.39 -6.30 37.52
N ARG A 84 -9.20 -6.71 37.99
CA ARG A 84 -8.52 -6.07 39.13
C ARG A 84 -8.13 -4.62 38.85
N ALA A 85 -7.80 -4.28 37.61
CA ALA A 85 -7.53 -2.91 37.18
C ALA A 85 -8.80 -2.04 37.07
N GLY A 86 -10.00 -2.62 37.19
CA GLY A 86 -11.27 -1.90 37.09
C GLY A 86 -11.93 -1.94 35.70
N GLY A 87 -11.44 -2.83 34.82
CA GLY A 87 -11.86 -2.92 33.42
C GLY A 87 -11.06 -1.99 32.50
N MET A 88 -11.41 -1.98 31.21
CA MET A 88 -10.75 -1.14 30.22
C MET A 88 -11.51 0.17 30.03
N ASP A 89 -10.85 1.31 30.24
CA ASP A 89 -11.45 2.62 30.00
C ASP A 89 -11.56 2.95 28.50
N ILE A 90 -10.54 2.57 27.73
CA ILE A 90 -10.49 2.75 26.28
C ILE A 90 -9.76 1.57 25.64
N ILE A 91 -10.27 1.07 24.52
CA ILE A 91 -9.57 0.14 23.63
C ILE A 91 -9.38 0.79 22.27
N LEU A 92 -8.15 0.71 21.76
CA LEU A 92 -7.82 1.02 20.37
C LEU A 92 -7.80 -0.28 19.57
N LEU A 93 -8.60 -0.36 18.50
CA LEU A 93 -8.69 -1.54 17.64
C LEU A 93 -8.27 -1.20 16.21
N GLY A 94 -7.62 -2.15 15.55
CA GLY A 94 -7.57 -2.22 14.09
C GLY A 94 -8.64 -3.17 13.55
N ILE A 95 -8.84 -3.18 12.23
CA ILE A 95 -9.70 -4.15 11.54
C ILE A 95 -8.88 -4.93 10.50
N GLY A 96 -8.96 -6.25 10.54
CA GLY A 96 -8.40 -7.14 9.51
C GLY A 96 -9.17 -7.05 8.19
N ARG A 97 -8.57 -7.48 7.06
CA ARG A 97 -9.31 -7.49 5.77
C ARG A 97 -10.49 -8.45 5.77
N ASN A 98 -10.47 -9.46 6.62
CA ASN A 98 -11.58 -10.38 6.87
C ASN A 98 -12.56 -9.90 7.96
N GLY A 99 -12.32 -8.73 8.57
CA GLY A 99 -13.19 -8.13 9.58
C GLY A 99 -12.88 -8.53 11.02
N HIS A 100 -11.77 -9.23 11.27
CA HIS A 100 -11.33 -9.53 12.63
C HIS A 100 -10.98 -8.26 13.43
N ILE A 101 -11.08 -8.36 14.76
CA ILE A 101 -10.57 -7.40 15.74
C ILE A 101 -9.70 -8.16 16.77
N GLY A 102 -8.47 -7.72 16.99
CA GLY A 102 -7.42 -8.61 17.50
C GLY A 102 -7.28 -9.85 16.60
N PHE A 103 -7.05 -11.04 17.15
CA PHE A 103 -7.17 -12.30 16.39
C PHE A 103 -8.53 -12.98 16.53
N ASN A 104 -9.61 -12.20 16.72
CA ASN A 104 -10.97 -12.76 16.66
C ASN A 104 -11.39 -12.92 15.20
N GLU A 105 -11.01 -14.06 14.62
CA GLU A 105 -11.27 -14.44 13.22
C GLU A 105 -12.77 -14.63 12.90
N PRO A 106 -13.15 -14.61 11.61
CA PRO A 106 -14.50 -14.94 11.16
C PRO A 106 -15.04 -16.24 11.79
N PHE A 107 -16.34 -16.24 12.08
CA PHE A 107 -17.07 -17.33 12.75
C PHE A 107 -16.67 -17.53 14.24
N GLY A 108 -15.91 -16.60 14.81
CA GLY A 108 -15.59 -16.57 16.24
C GLY A 108 -16.81 -16.29 17.12
N GLU A 109 -16.77 -16.78 18.37
CA GLU A 109 -17.85 -16.58 19.32
C GLU A 109 -17.93 -15.12 19.80
N ARG A 110 -19.11 -14.50 19.69
CA ARG A 110 -19.37 -13.13 20.14
C ARG A 110 -19.06 -12.88 21.63
N ASN A 111 -19.33 -13.86 22.49
CA ASN A 111 -19.10 -13.75 23.93
C ASN A 111 -17.75 -14.36 24.38
N SER A 112 -16.84 -14.59 23.42
CA SER A 112 -15.53 -15.17 23.69
C SER A 112 -14.72 -14.35 24.69
N ARG A 113 -13.90 -15.08 25.45
CA ARG A 113 -12.89 -14.52 26.37
C ARG A 113 -11.49 -14.68 25.77
N THR A 114 -10.49 -14.18 26.49
CA THR A 114 -9.08 -14.39 26.14
C THR A 114 -8.79 -15.88 25.95
N ARG A 115 -8.19 -16.24 24.81
CA ARG A 115 -7.97 -17.64 24.42
C ARG A 115 -6.87 -17.78 23.36
N LEU A 116 -6.43 -19.01 23.17
CA LEU A 116 -5.67 -19.43 22.00
C LEU A 116 -6.59 -19.59 20.79
N VAL A 117 -6.16 -19.05 19.65
CA VAL A 117 -6.89 -19.12 18.37
C VAL A 117 -5.97 -19.61 17.27
N THR A 118 -6.55 -20.27 16.28
CA THR A 118 -5.89 -20.57 15.01
C THR A 118 -6.09 -19.41 14.05
N LEU A 119 -5.01 -18.93 13.44
CA LEU A 119 -5.06 -17.78 12.54
C LEU A 119 -5.68 -18.15 11.20
N ASP A 120 -6.52 -17.26 10.68
CA ASP A 120 -7.12 -17.42 9.36
C ASP A 120 -6.04 -17.26 8.27
N PRO A 121 -6.12 -17.99 7.14
CA PRO A 121 -5.19 -17.83 6.04
C PRO A 121 -5.06 -16.37 5.53
N VAL A 122 -6.14 -15.58 5.55
CA VAL A 122 -6.10 -14.15 5.17
C VAL A 122 -5.22 -13.36 6.14
N THR A 123 -5.33 -13.64 7.44
CA THR A 123 -4.50 -13.01 8.49
C THR A 123 -3.04 -13.39 8.34
N ARG A 124 -2.73 -14.67 8.07
CA ARG A 124 -1.35 -15.13 7.85
C ARG A 124 -0.73 -14.48 6.62
N LYS A 125 -1.50 -14.35 5.53
CA LYS A 125 -1.06 -13.63 4.33
C LYS A 125 -0.78 -12.15 4.58
N ASP A 126 -1.64 -11.48 5.35
CA ASP A 126 -1.45 -10.07 5.70
C ASP A 126 -0.19 -9.84 6.54
N ALA A 127 0.15 -10.79 7.42
CA ALA A 127 1.36 -10.76 8.23
C ALA A 127 2.62 -11.26 7.50
N ALA A 128 2.47 -11.94 6.35
CA ALA A 128 3.57 -12.64 5.68
C ALA A 128 4.77 -11.75 5.39
N ALA A 129 4.51 -10.48 5.05
CA ALA A 129 5.55 -9.50 4.82
C ALA A 129 6.48 -9.40 6.03
N ASP A 130 5.95 -9.15 7.24
CA ASP A 130 6.75 -8.97 8.46
C ASP A 130 7.58 -10.20 8.84
N PHE A 131 7.16 -11.37 8.39
CA PHE A 131 7.83 -12.66 8.60
C PHE A 131 8.71 -13.09 7.41
N PHE A 132 8.88 -12.23 6.41
CA PHE A 132 9.60 -12.46 5.14
C PHE A 132 9.01 -13.55 4.24
N HIS A 133 8.08 -14.39 4.75
CA HIS A 133 7.28 -15.38 4.03
C HIS A 133 6.07 -15.81 4.87
N GLU A 134 4.97 -16.25 4.22
CA GLU A 134 3.77 -16.75 4.92
C GLU A 134 4.07 -18.00 5.77
N GLU A 135 4.98 -18.86 5.33
CA GLU A 135 5.38 -20.08 6.03
C GLU A 135 6.03 -19.81 7.40
N ASN A 136 6.64 -18.63 7.55
CA ASN A 136 7.27 -18.20 8.79
C ASN A 136 6.26 -17.61 9.78
N VAL A 137 5.02 -17.32 9.35
CA VAL A 137 3.98 -16.77 10.20
C VAL A 137 3.41 -17.88 11.10
N PRO A 138 3.41 -17.69 12.43
CA PRO A 138 2.83 -18.65 13.38
C PRO A 138 1.39 -19.01 13.00
N THR A 139 1.00 -20.26 13.27
CA THR A 139 -0.34 -20.75 12.93
C THR A 139 -1.38 -20.41 14.00
N GLN A 140 -0.94 -20.01 15.18
CA GLN A 140 -1.79 -19.72 16.33
C GLN A 140 -1.33 -18.45 17.05
N ALA A 141 -2.25 -17.83 17.78
CA ALA A 141 -1.99 -16.67 18.62
C ALA A 141 -2.87 -16.70 19.87
N LEU A 142 -2.41 -16.04 20.93
CA LEU A 142 -3.26 -15.69 22.08
C LEU A 142 -3.93 -14.34 21.78
N THR A 143 -5.22 -14.22 22.07
CA THR A 143 -5.97 -12.98 21.84
C THR A 143 -7.02 -12.77 22.91
N MET A 144 -7.26 -11.51 23.25
CA MET A 144 -8.43 -11.05 23.97
C MET A 144 -9.70 -11.39 23.17
N GLY A 145 -10.73 -11.90 23.85
CA GLY A 145 -11.98 -12.27 23.20
C GLY A 145 -12.90 -11.08 22.93
N ILE A 146 -13.87 -11.27 22.02
CA ILE A 146 -14.84 -10.23 21.65
C ILE A 146 -15.63 -9.78 22.88
N GLY A 147 -16.03 -10.70 23.76
CA GLY A 147 -16.78 -10.38 24.97
C GLY A 147 -15.96 -9.49 25.92
N THR A 148 -14.66 -9.72 26.00
CA THR A 148 -13.74 -8.92 26.82
C THR A 148 -13.51 -7.54 26.22
N ILE A 149 -13.35 -7.44 24.89
CA ILE A 149 -13.32 -6.16 24.17
C ILE A 149 -14.61 -5.36 24.41
N PHE A 150 -15.77 -6.03 24.39
CA PHE A 150 -17.08 -5.42 24.58
C PHE A 150 -17.33 -4.83 25.97
N GLU A 151 -16.55 -5.25 26.98
CA GLU A 151 -16.67 -4.75 28.35
C GLU A 151 -15.95 -3.41 28.56
N ALA A 152 -15.21 -2.92 27.56
CA ALA A 152 -14.58 -1.61 27.60
C ALA A 152 -15.61 -0.49 27.80
N ARG A 153 -15.20 0.62 28.43
CA ARG A 153 -16.07 1.79 28.51
C ARG A 153 -16.20 2.48 27.16
N LYS A 154 -15.11 2.53 26.39
CA LYS A 154 -15.02 3.14 25.07
C LYS A 154 -14.20 2.27 24.11
N ILE A 155 -14.66 2.16 22.87
CA ILE A 155 -13.96 1.46 21.79
C ILE A 155 -13.69 2.45 20.65
N VAL A 156 -12.46 2.49 20.16
CA VAL A 156 -12.08 3.25 18.97
C VAL A 156 -11.49 2.29 17.95
N LEU A 157 -12.26 1.98 16.91
CA LEU A 157 -11.80 1.21 15.76
C LEU A 157 -11.15 2.16 14.76
N MET A 158 -9.95 1.86 14.30
CA MET A 158 -9.22 2.66 13.31
C MET A 158 -8.92 1.81 12.08
N ALA A 159 -9.19 2.36 10.90
CA ALA A 159 -8.83 1.72 9.63
C ALA A 159 -8.30 2.78 8.65
N PHE A 160 -7.22 2.45 7.96
CA PHE A 160 -6.56 3.35 7.04
C PHE A 160 -6.24 2.63 5.74
N GLY A 161 -6.42 3.32 4.63
CA GLY A 161 -6.12 2.82 3.29
C GLY A 161 -7.29 2.15 2.58
N GLU A 162 -7.29 2.29 1.26
CA GLU A 162 -8.28 1.81 0.30
C GLU A 162 -8.56 0.30 0.43
N HIS A 163 -7.54 -0.51 0.74
CA HIS A 163 -7.69 -1.95 0.94
C HIS A 163 -8.57 -2.33 2.15
N LYS A 164 -8.89 -1.38 3.04
CA LYS A 164 -9.84 -1.57 4.14
C LYS A 164 -11.27 -1.15 3.78
N ALA A 165 -11.49 -0.43 2.69
CA ALA A 165 -12.80 0.14 2.37
C ALA A 165 -13.93 -0.89 2.24
N PRO A 166 -13.74 -2.04 1.54
CA PRO A 166 -14.80 -3.04 1.43
C PRO A 166 -15.22 -3.61 2.79
N ILE A 167 -14.23 -3.94 3.65
CA ILE A 167 -14.50 -4.57 4.95
C ILE A 167 -15.05 -3.56 5.97
N VAL A 168 -14.62 -2.30 5.90
CA VAL A 168 -15.18 -1.21 6.72
C VAL A 168 -16.66 -1.01 6.40
N ARG A 169 -17.02 -0.99 5.11
CA ARG A 169 -18.42 -0.92 4.69
C ARG A 169 -19.22 -2.12 5.19
N GLU A 170 -18.67 -3.32 5.09
CA GLU A 170 -19.31 -4.53 5.62
C GLU A 170 -19.54 -4.43 7.14
N ALA A 171 -18.53 -3.99 7.89
CA ALA A 171 -18.61 -3.86 9.35
C ALA A 171 -19.60 -2.79 9.81
N VAL A 172 -19.68 -1.65 9.10
CA VAL A 172 -20.47 -0.49 9.54
C VAL A 172 -21.91 -0.52 8.99
N GLU A 173 -22.09 -0.83 7.70
CA GLU A 173 -23.38 -0.63 7.01
C GLU A 173 -24.21 -1.89 6.83
N ARG A 174 -23.62 -3.09 6.86
CA ARG A 174 -24.32 -4.34 6.58
C ARG A 174 -24.90 -4.99 7.84
N PRO A 175 -25.84 -5.94 7.74
CA PRO A 175 -26.31 -6.68 8.90
C PRO A 175 -25.16 -7.31 9.68
N MET A 176 -25.19 -7.27 11.02
CA MET A 176 -24.16 -7.91 11.84
C MET A 176 -24.11 -9.41 11.56
N SER A 177 -22.90 -9.95 11.47
CA SER A 177 -22.64 -11.37 11.23
C SER A 177 -21.35 -11.79 11.93
N ASP A 178 -21.31 -13.04 12.35
CA ASP A 178 -20.11 -13.75 12.82
C ASP A 178 -19.00 -13.82 11.77
N ARG A 179 -19.34 -13.74 10.47
CA ARG A 179 -18.37 -13.60 9.39
C ARG A 179 -17.53 -12.31 9.50
N VAL A 180 -18.07 -11.24 10.10
CA VAL A 180 -17.38 -9.96 10.27
C VAL A 180 -17.45 -9.55 11.74
N PRO A 181 -16.54 -10.05 12.59
CA PRO A 181 -16.52 -9.78 14.03
C PRO A 181 -16.57 -8.30 14.40
N ALA A 182 -15.90 -7.43 13.64
CA ALA A 182 -15.95 -5.98 13.82
C ALA A 182 -17.38 -5.40 13.75
N SER A 183 -18.32 -6.06 13.04
CA SER A 183 -19.71 -5.62 12.94
C SER A 183 -20.44 -5.62 14.29
N TYR A 184 -20.01 -6.47 15.24
CA TYR A 184 -20.60 -6.51 16.58
C TYR A 184 -20.39 -5.22 17.37
N LEU A 185 -19.37 -4.42 17.04
CA LEU A 185 -19.08 -3.16 17.72
C LEU A 185 -20.23 -2.15 17.62
N ARG A 186 -21.15 -2.31 16.66
CA ARG A 186 -22.34 -1.46 16.53
C ARG A 186 -23.33 -1.60 17.69
N ASP A 187 -23.30 -2.72 18.40
CA ASP A 187 -24.12 -2.94 19.60
C ASP A 187 -23.47 -2.32 20.86
N HIS A 188 -22.23 -1.81 20.77
CA HIS A 188 -21.52 -1.22 21.88
C HIS A 188 -21.99 0.23 22.12
N ARG A 189 -22.20 0.60 23.39
CA ARG A 189 -22.78 1.89 23.78
C ARG A 189 -21.93 3.12 23.44
N ASP A 190 -20.62 2.94 23.32
CA ASP A 190 -19.65 4.02 23.06
C ASP A 190 -18.52 3.46 22.17
N ALA A 191 -18.86 3.14 20.93
CA ALA A 191 -17.91 2.76 19.89
C ALA A 191 -17.82 3.85 18.82
N SER A 192 -16.59 4.17 18.42
CA SER A 192 -16.29 5.11 17.34
C SER A 192 -15.43 4.42 16.28
N VAL A 193 -15.67 4.74 15.01
CA VAL A 193 -14.83 4.28 13.89
C VAL A 193 -14.14 5.49 13.28
N LEU A 194 -12.81 5.50 13.27
CA LEU A 194 -11.98 6.55 12.68
C LEU A 194 -11.32 6.02 11.40
N LEU A 195 -11.58 6.72 10.30
CA LEU A 195 -11.19 6.30 8.96
C LEU A 195 -10.43 7.45 8.27
N ASP A 196 -9.46 7.12 7.42
CA ASP A 196 -9.05 8.05 6.36
C ASP A 196 -10.06 8.02 5.20
N GLU A 197 -9.98 9.01 4.31
CA GLU A 197 -10.88 9.11 3.16
C GLU A 197 -10.83 7.85 2.28
N ALA A 198 -9.66 7.21 2.18
CA ALA A 198 -9.46 6.00 1.40
C ALA A 198 -10.20 4.79 2.01
N ALA A 199 -10.08 4.54 3.32
CA ALA A 199 -10.81 3.47 4.00
C ALA A 199 -12.32 3.74 4.10
N ALA A 200 -12.74 5.00 4.00
CA ALA A 200 -14.15 5.38 3.98
C ALA A 200 -14.76 5.38 2.55
N ALA A 201 -13.96 5.23 1.50
CA ALA A 201 -14.35 5.49 0.10
C ALA A 201 -15.58 4.70 -0.39
N GLU A 202 -15.83 3.52 0.20
CA GLU A 202 -16.96 2.65 -0.13
C GLU A 202 -18.21 2.85 0.75
N LEU A 203 -18.13 3.67 1.80
CA LEU A 203 -19.30 4.01 2.61
C LEU A 203 -20.34 4.72 1.74
N THR A 204 -21.62 4.40 1.94
CA THR A 204 -22.74 4.92 1.16
C THR A 204 -22.78 6.44 1.16
N GLU A 205 -22.43 7.08 2.28
CA GLU A 205 -22.33 8.54 2.42
C GLU A 205 -21.26 9.17 1.52
N LEU A 206 -20.16 8.48 1.25
CA LEU A 206 -19.10 9.00 0.38
C LEU A 206 -19.25 8.52 -1.05
N ALA A 207 -19.50 7.23 -1.27
CA ALA A 207 -19.59 6.61 -2.59
C ALA A 207 -20.83 7.05 -3.36
N THR A 208 -21.99 7.05 -2.70
CA THR A 208 -23.30 7.30 -3.32
C THR A 208 -24.21 8.18 -2.45
N PRO A 209 -23.78 9.41 -2.06
CA PRO A 209 -24.55 10.27 -1.14
C PRO A 209 -25.95 10.61 -1.63
N TRP A 210 -26.17 10.61 -2.95
CA TRP A 210 -27.47 10.87 -3.58
C TRP A 210 -28.53 9.81 -3.26
N VAL A 211 -28.12 8.62 -2.76
CA VAL A 211 -29.05 7.59 -2.30
C VAL A 211 -29.63 7.93 -0.92
N LEU A 212 -28.87 8.63 -0.08
CA LEU A 212 -29.29 8.97 1.29
C LEU A 212 -30.19 10.22 1.32
N GLY A 213 -29.97 11.17 0.42
CA GLY A 213 -30.73 12.41 0.45
C GLY A 213 -30.33 13.43 -0.60
N ARG A 214 -30.57 14.71 -0.28
CA ARG A 214 -30.21 15.83 -1.14
C ARG A 214 -28.71 16.08 -1.08
N VAL A 215 -28.10 16.29 -2.24
CA VAL A 215 -26.67 16.58 -2.38
C VAL A 215 -26.47 17.86 -3.18
N GLN A 216 -25.35 18.53 -2.94
CA GLN A 216 -24.89 19.59 -3.83
C GLN A 216 -24.16 18.95 -5.01
N TRP A 217 -24.72 19.08 -6.21
CA TRP A 217 -24.15 18.50 -7.42
C TRP A 217 -22.93 19.29 -7.91
N THR A 218 -21.75 18.72 -7.72
CA THR A 218 -20.50 19.16 -8.36
C THR A 218 -20.27 18.36 -9.64
N ASP A 219 -19.44 18.84 -10.56
CA ASP A 219 -19.15 18.10 -11.80
C ASP A 219 -18.52 16.73 -11.52
N ALA A 220 -17.64 16.63 -10.51
CA ALA A 220 -17.09 15.36 -10.04
C ALA A 220 -18.18 14.40 -9.53
N LEU A 221 -19.13 14.90 -8.72
CA LEU A 221 -20.24 14.09 -8.21
C LEU A 221 -21.16 13.61 -9.32
N ILE A 222 -21.40 14.46 -10.33
CA ILE A 222 -22.24 14.12 -11.48
C ILE A 222 -21.54 13.09 -12.36
N LYS A 223 -20.25 13.25 -12.66
CA LYS A 223 -19.43 12.27 -13.40
C LYS A 223 -19.51 10.91 -12.70
N ARG A 224 -19.28 10.87 -11.39
CA ARG A 224 -19.38 9.65 -10.58
C ARG A 224 -20.77 9.02 -10.62
N ALA A 225 -21.82 9.79 -10.36
CA ALA A 225 -23.19 9.27 -10.30
C ALA A 225 -23.67 8.68 -11.63
N VAL A 226 -23.31 9.31 -12.74
CA VAL A 226 -23.74 8.84 -14.07
C VAL A 226 -22.93 7.62 -14.51
N LEU A 227 -21.63 7.55 -14.22
CA LEU A 227 -20.82 6.36 -14.49
C LEU A 227 -21.24 5.17 -13.62
N TRP A 228 -21.58 5.42 -12.35
CA TRP A 228 -22.22 4.43 -11.48
C TRP A 228 -23.55 3.95 -12.05
N LEU A 229 -24.36 4.85 -12.63
CA LEU A 229 -25.62 4.47 -13.26
C LEU A 229 -25.41 3.57 -14.48
N CYS A 230 -24.38 3.82 -15.29
CA CYS A 230 -23.99 2.93 -16.39
C CYS A 230 -23.70 1.50 -15.88
N GLU A 231 -22.95 1.38 -14.79
CA GLU A 231 -22.63 0.08 -14.18
C GLU A 231 -23.89 -0.63 -13.66
N ARG A 232 -24.82 0.08 -13.01
CA ARG A 232 -26.06 -0.51 -12.48
C ARG A 232 -27.06 -0.93 -13.55
N THR A 233 -27.04 -0.26 -14.70
CA THR A 233 -28.00 -0.50 -15.78
C THR A 233 -27.42 -1.35 -16.90
N ASP A 234 -26.11 -1.61 -16.89
CA ASP A 234 -25.37 -2.21 -18.00
C ASP A 234 -25.61 -1.46 -19.33
N LYS A 235 -25.72 -0.13 -19.25
CA LYS A 235 -25.95 0.77 -20.40
C LYS A 235 -24.80 1.74 -20.56
N ALA A 236 -24.35 1.91 -21.80
CA ALA A 236 -23.43 2.99 -22.19
C ALA A 236 -24.05 4.37 -21.91
N LEU A 237 -23.20 5.40 -21.72
CA LEU A 237 -23.61 6.76 -21.34
C LEU A 237 -24.72 7.30 -22.24
N LEU A 238 -24.53 7.23 -23.55
CA LEU A 238 -25.48 7.79 -24.53
C LEU A 238 -26.77 6.94 -24.71
N LYS A 239 -26.85 5.78 -24.06
CA LYS A 239 -28.04 4.91 -24.05
C LYS A 239 -28.90 5.07 -22.78
N LEU A 240 -28.44 5.86 -21.81
CA LEU A 240 -29.20 6.15 -20.59
C LEU A 240 -30.42 7.04 -20.90
N ASP A 241 -31.57 6.70 -20.33
CA ASP A 241 -32.81 7.46 -20.47
C ASP A 241 -33.26 8.07 -19.13
N GLY A 242 -34.37 8.83 -19.16
CA GLY A 242 -34.86 9.52 -17.96
C GLY A 242 -35.48 8.58 -16.92
N GLU A 243 -35.84 7.35 -17.27
CA GLU A 243 -36.35 6.34 -16.35
C GLU A 243 -35.20 5.74 -15.55
N ASP A 244 -34.06 5.45 -16.20
CA ASP A 244 -32.85 4.94 -15.54
C ASP A 244 -32.44 5.81 -14.35
N PHE A 245 -32.36 7.13 -14.55
CA PHE A 245 -32.03 8.09 -13.50
C PHE A 245 -33.09 8.12 -12.37
N ARG A 246 -34.39 8.03 -12.71
CA ARG A 246 -35.47 8.12 -11.72
C ARG A 246 -35.54 6.87 -10.83
N GLN A 247 -35.34 5.68 -11.40
CA GLN A 247 -35.33 4.41 -10.67
C GLN A 247 -34.14 4.27 -9.71
N HIS A 248 -33.08 5.04 -9.92
CA HIS A 248 -31.83 4.97 -9.16
C HIS A 248 -31.55 6.22 -8.31
N ASN A 249 -32.60 6.92 -7.86
CA ASN A 249 -32.50 8.09 -6.97
C ASN A 249 -31.79 9.33 -7.55
N LEU A 250 -31.62 9.42 -8.86
CA LEU A 250 -30.99 10.57 -9.55
C LEU A 250 -31.99 11.57 -10.13
N HIS A 251 -33.25 11.55 -9.67
CA HIS A 251 -34.28 12.50 -10.10
C HIS A 251 -33.93 13.96 -9.75
N GLN A 252 -33.18 14.20 -8.67
CA GLN A 252 -32.70 15.54 -8.31
C GLN A 252 -31.66 16.06 -9.30
N LEU A 253 -30.76 15.19 -9.76
CA LEU A 253 -29.78 15.53 -10.79
C LEU A 253 -30.47 16.01 -12.07
N LEU A 254 -31.54 15.32 -12.50
CA LEU A 254 -32.31 15.73 -13.67
C LEU A 254 -33.03 17.07 -13.47
N ARG A 255 -33.58 17.30 -12.28
CA ARG A 255 -34.25 18.57 -11.95
C ARG A 255 -33.26 19.75 -12.01
N ASP A 256 -32.06 19.56 -11.48
CA ASP A 256 -31.11 20.66 -11.27
C ASP A 256 -30.23 20.91 -12.53
N HIS A 257 -29.95 19.88 -13.34
CA HIS A 257 -29.06 19.97 -14.51
C HIS A 257 -29.74 19.74 -15.87
N GLY A 258 -31.01 19.37 -15.89
CA GLY A 258 -31.84 19.20 -17.09
C GLY A 258 -32.02 17.73 -17.51
N PRO A 259 -32.51 17.49 -18.75
CA PRO A 259 -32.89 16.15 -19.20
C PRO A 259 -31.70 15.18 -19.23
N SER A 260 -31.99 13.88 -19.09
CA SER A 260 -30.97 12.82 -18.95
C SER A 260 -29.97 12.82 -20.11
N GLN A 261 -30.42 13.06 -21.34
CA GLN A 261 -29.55 13.10 -22.52
C GLN A 261 -28.50 14.21 -22.42
N LYS A 262 -28.86 15.38 -21.88
CA LYS A 262 -27.92 16.50 -21.69
C LYS A 262 -26.87 16.15 -20.64
N VAL A 263 -27.29 15.54 -19.53
CA VAL A 263 -26.40 15.13 -18.44
C VAL A 263 -25.45 14.03 -18.91
N ALA A 264 -25.97 12.98 -19.55
CA ALA A 264 -25.18 11.86 -20.07
C ALA A 264 -24.19 12.31 -21.16
N HIS A 265 -24.61 13.15 -22.11
CA HIS A 265 -23.71 13.68 -23.14
C HIS A 265 -22.59 14.54 -22.55
N ARG A 266 -22.87 15.30 -21.48
CA ARG A 266 -21.84 16.07 -20.78
C ARG A 266 -20.78 15.14 -20.16
N VAL A 267 -21.20 14.10 -19.46
CA VAL A 267 -20.27 13.11 -18.87
C VAL A 267 -19.51 12.35 -19.94
N PHE A 268 -20.16 12.02 -21.06
CA PHE A 268 -19.50 11.41 -22.22
C PHE A 268 -18.37 12.28 -22.75
N ARG A 269 -18.58 13.59 -22.91
CA ARG A 269 -17.51 14.51 -23.33
C ARG A 269 -16.36 14.56 -22.32
N TRP A 270 -16.66 14.68 -21.03
CA TRP A 270 -15.62 14.67 -20.00
C TRP A 270 -14.77 13.40 -20.02
N MET A 271 -15.36 12.24 -20.31
CA MET A 271 -14.61 10.98 -20.44
C MET A 271 -13.90 10.84 -21.79
N MET A 272 -14.40 11.45 -22.86
CA MET A 272 -13.66 11.53 -24.13
C MET A 272 -12.41 12.41 -23.96
N ASP A 273 -12.54 13.53 -23.26
CA ASP A 273 -11.48 14.52 -23.06
C ASP A 273 -10.32 14.01 -22.18
N THR A 274 -10.49 12.87 -21.49
CA THR A 274 -9.40 12.25 -20.73
C THR A 274 -8.43 11.49 -21.63
N ILE A 275 -8.82 11.12 -22.85
CA ILE A 275 -8.01 10.29 -23.74
C ILE A 275 -6.95 11.15 -24.44
N GLU A 276 -5.67 10.86 -24.18
CA GLU A 276 -4.54 11.62 -24.74
C GLU A 276 -3.45 10.68 -25.26
N TYR A 277 -2.95 10.95 -26.47
CA TYR A 277 -1.88 10.16 -27.10
C TYR A 277 -0.49 10.73 -26.86
N HIS A 278 -0.40 12.03 -26.55
CA HIS A 278 0.84 12.74 -26.26
C HIS A 278 0.78 13.31 -24.83
N PRO A 279 0.99 12.47 -23.80
CA PRO A 279 0.71 12.82 -22.41
C PRO A 279 1.58 13.96 -21.87
N ALA A 280 2.74 14.22 -22.47
CA ALA A 280 3.61 15.37 -22.19
C ALA A 280 3.54 16.44 -23.30
N GLY A 281 2.47 16.48 -24.10
CA GLY A 281 2.37 17.33 -25.28
C GLY A 281 3.30 16.88 -26.41
N ARG A 282 3.34 17.66 -27.50
CA ARG A 282 4.07 17.28 -28.72
C ARG A 282 5.49 17.84 -28.82
N GLU A 283 5.82 18.80 -27.97
CA GLU A 283 7.14 19.45 -27.98
C GLU A 283 8.08 18.70 -27.05
N PRO A 284 9.30 18.35 -27.49
CA PRO A 284 10.29 17.69 -26.65
C PRO A 284 10.55 18.44 -25.35
N GLN A 285 10.52 17.71 -24.23
CA GLN A 285 10.79 18.24 -22.90
C GLN A 285 11.38 17.17 -22.00
N ARG A 286 11.86 17.57 -20.82
CA ARG A 286 12.36 16.63 -19.80
C ARG A 286 11.19 16.14 -18.95
N VAL A 287 11.11 14.83 -18.77
CA VAL A 287 10.11 14.16 -17.96
C VAL A 287 10.81 13.35 -16.88
N LEU A 288 10.29 13.39 -15.65
CA LEU A 288 10.86 12.65 -14.52
C LEU A 288 9.83 11.71 -13.91
N CYS A 289 10.08 10.40 -13.96
CA CYS A 289 9.31 9.39 -13.26
C CYS A 289 9.98 9.04 -11.93
N PHE A 290 9.27 9.16 -10.81
CA PHE A 290 9.69 8.60 -9.53
C PHE A 290 9.14 7.19 -9.39
N SER A 291 10.04 6.24 -9.12
CA SER A 291 9.73 4.82 -8.90
C SER A 291 10.03 4.47 -7.44
N PRO A 292 9.00 4.29 -6.58
CA PRO A 292 9.21 3.93 -5.17
C PRO A 292 10.07 2.68 -5.03
N HIS A 293 9.75 1.62 -5.78
CA HIS A 293 10.56 0.41 -5.96
C HIS A 293 11.12 0.32 -7.39
N PRO A 294 12.20 -0.45 -7.64
CA PRO A 294 12.87 -0.48 -8.94
C PRO A 294 12.03 -0.92 -10.15
N ASP A 295 10.86 -1.51 -9.95
CA ASP A 295 9.97 -2.07 -10.97
C ASP A 295 8.62 -1.33 -11.10
N ASP A 296 8.33 -0.39 -10.19
CA ASP A 296 7.05 0.32 -10.16
C ASP A 296 6.81 1.18 -11.41
N ASP A 297 7.87 1.81 -11.95
CA ASP A 297 7.86 2.59 -13.19
C ASP A 297 7.30 1.77 -14.37
N VAL A 298 7.87 0.58 -14.61
CA VAL A 298 7.51 -0.27 -15.75
C VAL A 298 6.21 -1.03 -15.53
N ILE A 299 5.91 -1.44 -14.29
CA ILE A 299 4.62 -2.09 -13.96
C ILE A 299 3.48 -1.10 -14.11
N SER A 300 3.66 0.13 -13.60
CA SER A 300 2.59 1.11 -13.48
C SER A 300 2.39 1.93 -14.75
N MET A 301 3.46 2.47 -15.31
CA MET A 301 3.39 3.41 -16.43
C MET A 301 4.35 3.10 -17.57
N GLY A 302 4.83 1.85 -17.67
CA GLY A 302 5.80 1.46 -18.68
C GLY A 302 5.33 1.71 -20.13
N GLY A 303 4.03 1.62 -20.41
CA GLY A 303 3.47 1.93 -21.74
C GLY A 303 3.57 3.42 -22.07
N THR A 304 3.21 4.26 -21.10
CA THR A 304 3.35 5.72 -21.19
C THR A 304 4.82 6.13 -21.27
N MET A 305 5.71 5.45 -20.54
CA MET A 305 7.15 5.70 -20.61
C MET A 305 7.72 5.44 -22.02
N ILE A 306 7.35 4.31 -22.64
CA ILE A 306 7.71 4.00 -24.03
C ILE A 306 7.20 5.10 -24.96
N ARG A 307 5.94 5.51 -24.81
CA ARG A 307 5.34 6.58 -25.61
C ARG A 307 6.10 7.90 -25.49
N LEU A 308 6.45 8.29 -24.27
CA LEU A 308 7.19 9.53 -24.01
C LEU A 308 8.55 9.53 -24.71
N VAL A 309 9.26 8.39 -24.72
CA VAL A 309 10.51 8.24 -25.46
C VAL A 309 10.28 8.33 -26.98
N GLU A 310 9.24 7.66 -27.49
CA GLU A 310 8.88 7.69 -28.93
C GLU A 310 8.50 9.09 -29.42
N ASP A 311 7.83 9.88 -28.57
CA ASP A 311 7.48 11.28 -28.82
C ASP A 311 8.70 12.22 -28.74
N GLY A 312 9.88 11.71 -28.38
CA GLY A 312 11.14 12.46 -28.37
C GLY A 312 11.41 13.23 -27.07
N HIS A 313 10.69 12.94 -25.99
CA HIS A 313 10.98 13.51 -24.68
C HIS A 313 12.27 12.92 -24.08
N ASP A 314 12.96 13.72 -23.28
CA ASP A 314 14.11 13.26 -22.51
C ASP A 314 13.61 12.71 -21.16
N VAL A 315 13.40 11.39 -21.11
CA VAL A 315 12.79 10.70 -19.97
C VAL A 315 13.87 10.31 -18.96
N HIS A 316 13.62 10.65 -17.69
CA HIS A 316 14.43 10.32 -16.52
C HIS A 316 13.64 9.47 -15.55
N VAL A 317 14.32 8.53 -14.89
CA VAL A 317 13.72 7.67 -13.86
C VAL A 317 14.52 7.78 -12.56
N ALA A 318 13.81 7.97 -11.45
CA ALA A 318 14.38 8.10 -10.12
C ALA A 318 13.91 6.95 -9.23
N TYR A 319 14.80 6.01 -8.95
CA TYR A 319 14.56 4.87 -8.07
C TYR A 319 14.80 5.28 -6.62
N MET A 320 13.75 5.22 -5.80
CA MET A 320 13.75 5.78 -4.44
C MET A 320 14.34 4.82 -3.39
N THR A 321 14.36 3.52 -3.67
CA THR A 321 14.95 2.46 -2.83
C THR A 321 15.84 1.54 -3.64
N SER A 322 16.77 0.83 -2.98
CA SER A 322 17.57 -0.22 -3.62
C SER A 322 16.75 -1.46 -3.97
N GLY A 323 15.66 -1.72 -3.22
CA GLY A 323 14.83 -2.92 -3.39
C GLY A 323 15.52 -4.22 -2.99
N ASN A 324 16.68 -4.15 -2.34
CA ASN A 324 17.52 -5.32 -2.03
C ASN A 324 16.83 -6.35 -1.11
N ILE A 325 15.99 -5.92 -0.18
CA ILE A 325 15.24 -6.81 0.70
C ILE A 325 14.23 -7.71 -0.04
N ALA A 326 13.87 -7.37 -1.28
CA ALA A 326 12.91 -8.12 -2.09
C ALA A 326 13.56 -9.17 -3.00
N VAL A 327 14.89 -9.31 -2.97
CA VAL A 327 15.62 -10.30 -3.77
C VAL A 327 15.78 -11.58 -2.97
N PHE A 328 15.57 -12.73 -3.60
CA PHE A 328 15.69 -14.01 -2.92
C PHE A 328 17.16 -14.34 -2.60
N ASP A 329 17.35 -15.11 -1.52
CA ASP A 329 18.69 -15.51 -1.08
C ASP A 329 19.42 -16.36 -2.15
N HIS A 330 18.68 -17.14 -2.95
CA HIS A 330 19.28 -17.96 -3.99
C HIS A 330 19.85 -17.14 -5.16
N ASP A 331 19.24 -16.00 -5.51
CA ASP A 331 19.75 -15.08 -6.53
C ASP A 331 21.10 -14.49 -6.10
N ALA A 332 21.20 -14.07 -4.83
CA ALA A 332 22.44 -13.55 -4.27
C ALA A 332 23.55 -14.61 -4.26
N ARG A 333 23.23 -15.85 -3.89
CA ARG A 333 24.18 -16.99 -3.95
C ARG A 333 24.66 -17.23 -5.38
N GLN A 334 23.74 -17.26 -6.35
CA GLN A 334 24.08 -17.51 -7.75
C GLN A 334 24.97 -16.42 -8.32
N LEU A 335 24.71 -15.15 -8.00
CA LEU A 335 25.54 -14.04 -8.50
C LEU A 335 26.94 -14.05 -7.87
N ALA A 336 27.06 -14.38 -6.59
CA ALA A 336 28.34 -14.51 -5.90
C ALA A 336 29.20 -15.64 -6.52
N ASP A 337 28.61 -16.82 -6.71
CA ASP A 337 29.25 -17.97 -7.38
C ASP A 337 29.70 -17.62 -8.80
N LEU A 338 28.79 -17.05 -9.61
CA LEU A 338 29.10 -16.66 -10.99
C LEU A 338 30.26 -15.65 -11.07
N MET A 339 30.27 -14.64 -10.19
CA MET A 339 31.35 -13.66 -10.13
C MET A 339 32.69 -14.34 -9.81
N THR A 340 32.71 -15.26 -8.83
CA THR A 340 33.92 -16.02 -8.50
C THR A 340 34.40 -16.87 -9.66
N GLU A 341 33.51 -17.61 -10.32
CA GLU A 341 33.89 -18.48 -11.45
C GLU A 341 34.38 -17.67 -12.65
N LEU A 342 33.78 -16.52 -12.94
CA LEU A 342 34.25 -15.61 -13.99
C LEU A 342 35.66 -15.09 -13.67
N ASN A 343 35.86 -14.57 -12.46
CA ASN A 343 37.16 -14.04 -12.07
C ASN A 343 38.25 -15.12 -12.07
N ARG A 344 37.92 -16.35 -11.65
CA ARG A 344 38.81 -17.49 -11.74
C ARG A 344 39.11 -17.87 -13.19
N ARG A 345 38.10 -17.90 -14.05
CA ARG A 345 38.23 -18.28 -15.47
C ARG A 345 39.10 -17.31 -16.27
N PHE A 346 39.03 -16.03 -15.94
CA PHE A 346 39.76 -14.95 -16.63
C PHE A 346 41.00 -14.46 -15.86
N ALA A 347 41.30 -15.06 -14.70
CA ALA A 347 42.41 -14.68 -13.82
C ALA A 347 42.41 -13.18 -13.45
N ILE A 348 41.23 -12.62 -13.18
CA ILE A 348 41.04 -11.20 -12.84
C ILE A 348 41.25 -10.97 -11.34
N ASP A 349 40.58 -11.77 -10.52
CA ASP A 349 40.66 -11.73 -9.06
C ASP A 349 40.50 -13.14 -8.50
N THR A 350 41.54 -13.66 -7.85
CA THR A 350 41.54 -15.02 -7.32
C THR A 350 41.53 -15.06 -5.80
N GLU A 351 41.43 -13.90 -5.14
CA GLU A 351 41.52 -13.81 -3.68
C GLU A 351 40.31 -13.13 -3.04
N GLN A 352 39.78 -12.03 -3.61
CA GLN A 352 38.67 -11.30 -2.97
C GLN A 352 37.32 -11.92 -3.31
N SER A 353 37.06 -12.27 -4.57
CA SER A 353 35.78 -12.88 -4.95
C SER A 353 35.48 -14.21 -4.23
N PRO A 354 36.42 -15.15 -4.04
CA PRO A 354 36.15 -16.35 -3.25
C PRO A 354 35.90 -16.06 -1.76
N ARG A 355 36.49 -14.99 -1.21
CA ARG A 355 36.23 -14.56 0.18
C ARG A 355 34.81 -14.03 0.33
N LEU A 356 34.40 -13.12 -0.57
CA LEU A 356 33.05 -12.57 -0.58
C LEU A 356 32.00 -13.67 -0.76
N GLU A 357 32.24 -14.62 -1.67
CA GLU A 357 31.36 -15.79 -1.83
C GLU A 357 31.24 -16.61 -0.54
N ALA A 358 32.37 -16.90 0.12
CA ALA A 358 32.35 -17.64 1.39
C ALA A 358 31.60 -16.88 2.51
N GLU A 359 31.75 -15.56 2.57
CA GLU A 359 31.02 -14.69 3.51
C GLU A 359 29.51 -14.71 3.25
N VAL A 360 29.09 -14.60 1.99
CA VAL A 360 27.68 -14.67 1.58
C VAL A 360 27.09 -16.05 1.89
N MET A 361 27.80 -17.14 1.58
CA MET A 361 27.34 -18.49 1.87
C MET A 361 27.22 -18.75 3.37
N ARG A 362 28.15 -18.23 4.18
CA ARG A 362 28.06 -18.28 5.66
C ARG A 362 26.84 -17.50 6.15
N ALA A 363 26.73 -16.23 5.78
CA ALA A 363 25.64 -15.35 6.23
C ALA A 363 24.26 -15.96 5.92
N LEU A 364 24.09 -16.47 4.71
CA LEU A 364 22.84 -17.11 4.29
C LEU A 364 22.62 -18.53 4.85
N GLY A 365 23.65 -19.15 5.43
CA GLY A 365 23.56 -20.47 6.07
C GLY A 365 23.26 -20.38 7.57
N GLU A 366 23.68 -19.30 8.22
CA GLU A 366 23.49 -19.05 9.65
C GLU A 366 22.19 -18.27 9.96
N LYS A 367 21.57 -17.64 8.95
CA LYS A 367 20.34 -16.83 9.05
C LYS A 367 19.14 -17.65 9.54
N GLU A 368 18.48 -17.20 10.60
CA GLU A 368 17.22 -17.79 11.05
C GLU A 368 16.00 -17.27 10.24
N PRO A 369 14.90 -18.05 10.16
CA PRO A 369 13.66 -17.57 9.55
C PRO A 369 13.15 -16.27 10.18
N GLY A 370 12.95 -15.26 9.33
CA GLY A 370 12.47 -13.94 9.74
C GLY A 370 13.55 -12.94 10.16
N GLU A 371 14.85 -13.30 10.04
CA GLU A 371 15.96 -12.38 10.24
C GLU A 371 16.31 -11.59 8.96
N GLY A 372 16.85 -10.39 9.13
CA GLY A 372 17.37 -9.57 8.03
C GLY A 372 18.72 -10.07 7.51
N ASP A 373 19.09 -9.62 6.31
CA ASP A 373 20.35 -10.00 5.66
C ASP A 373 21.57 -9.19 6.18
N GLU A 374 22.75 -9.81 6.20
CA GLU A 374 24.03 -9.12 6.41
C GLU A 374 24.34 -8.12 5.27
N ALA A 375 25.21 -7.14 5.53
CA ALA A 375 25.45 -6.01 4.64
C ALA A 375 25.99 -6.43 3.26
N GLU A 376 26.83 -7.46 3.22
CA GLU A 376 27.43 -8.03 2.02
C GLU A 376 26.36 -8.64 1.11
N VAL A 377 25.42 -9.38 1.70
CA VAL A 377 24.27 -9.98 0.99
C VAL A 377 23.36 -8.88 0.44
N LEU A 378 23.04 -7.88 1.27
CA LEU A 378 22.24 -6.72 0.85
C LEU A 378 22.87 -5.94 -0.29
N GLY A 379 24.21 -5.84 -0.32
CA GLY A 379 24.97 -5.20 -1.40
C GLY A 379 24.84 -5.94 -2.73
N ILE A 380 24.98 -7.28 -2.72
CA ILE A 380 24.77 -8.09 -3.93
C ILE A 380 23.33 -7.98 -4.43
N LYS A 381 22.37 -8.07 -3.52
CA LYS A 381 20.94 -7.93 -3.85
C LYS A 381 20.60 -6.54 -4.42
N GLU A 382 21.23 -5.48 -3.93
CA GLU A 382 21.10 -4.13 -4.51
C GLU A 382 21.63 -4.07 -5.95
N LEU A 383 22.79 -4.67 -6.22
CA LEU A 383 23.36 -4.73 -7.57
C LEU A 383 22.48 -5.50 -8.56
N ILE A 384 21.82 -6.57 -8.10
CA ILE A 384 20.84 -7.32 -8.91
C ILE A 384 19.71 -6.39 -9.33
N ARG A 385 19.03 -5.75 -8.37
CA ARG A 385 17.90 -4.84 -8.65
C ARG A 385 18.30 -3.66 -9.53
N TRP A 386 19.52 -3.14 -9.33
CA TRP A 386 20.05 -2.08 -10.17
C TRP A 386 20.22 -2.54 -11.63
N SER A 387 20.87 -3.68 -11.84
CA SER A 387 21.08 -4.25 -13.18
C SER A 387 19.76 -4.50 -13.91
N GLU A 388 18.78 -5.04 -13.19
CA GLU A 388 17.42 -5.28 -13.71
C GLU A 388 16.72 -3.98 -14.13
N ALA A 389 16.76 -2.96 -13.27
CA ALA A 389 16.14 -1.66 -13.57
C ALA A 389 16.76 -0.99 -14.80
N LYS A 390 18.09 -1.06 -14.96
CA LYS A 390 18.76 -0.60 -16.18
C LYS A 390 18.28 -1.33 -17.42
N ALA A 391 18.20 -2.66 -17.36
CA ALA A 391 17.74 -3.47 -18.48
C ALA A 391 16.26 -3.18 -18.82
N ALA A 392 15.41 -2.95 -17.81
CA ALA A 392 14.01 -2.58 -18.00
C ALA A 392 13.87 -1.21 -18.68
N ALA A 393 14.63 -0.22 -18.21
CA ALA A 393 14.70 1.12 -18.78
C ALA A 393 15.17 1.12 -20.24
N ASP A 394 16.17 0.30 -20.59
CA ASP A 394 16.65 0.11 -21.97
C ASP A 394 15.54 -0.44 -22.88
N VAL A 395 14.74 -1.40 -22.41
CA VAL A 395 13.57 -1.91 -23.16
C VAL A 395 12.55 -0.80 -23.40
N CYS A 396 12.38 0.12 -22.46
CA CYS A 396 11.52 1.30 -22.63
C CYS A 396 12.16 2.42 -23.48
N GLY A 397 13.42 2.28 -23.90
CA GLY A 397 14.17 3.28 -24.67
C GLY A 397 14.74 4.43 -23.82
N CYS A 398 14.72 4.32 -22.50
CA CYS A 398 15.35 5.28 -21.61
C CYS A 398 16.87 5.14 -21.63
N LYS A 399 17.59 6.27 -21.53
CA LYS A 399 19.06 6.28 -21.51
C LYS A 399 19.58 5.96 -20.12
N GLU A 400 20.65 5.19 -20.03
CA GLU A 400 21.26 4.82 -18.74
C GLU A 400 21.70 6.05 -17.94
N GLU A 401 22.23 7.10 -18.60
CA GLU A 401 22.63 8.35 -17.94
C GLU A 401 21.46 9.14 -17.32
N ASN A 402 20.22 8.81 -17.68
CA ASN A 402 19.01 9.43 -17.15
C ASN A 402 18.40 8.66 -15.97
N LEU A 403 19.07 7.59 -15.51
CA LEU A 403 18.63 6.79 -14.36
C LEU A 403 19.31 7.27 -13.08
N SER A 404 18.53 7.60 -12.07
CA SER A 404 19.01 8.08 -10.77
C SER A 404 18.61 7.12 -9.65
N PHE A 405 19.60 6.57 -8.94
CA PHE A 405 19.38 5.65 -7.81
C PHE A 405 19.58 6.43 -6.52
N LEU A 406 18.47 6.92 -5.94
CA LEU A 406 18.51 7.81 -4.77
C LEU A 406 18.80 7.02 -3.48
N ASN A 407 18.27 5.80 -3.39
CA ASN A 407 18.38 4.93 -2.21
C ASN A 407 18.14 5.75 -0.92
N LEU A 408 16.94 6.32 -0.78
CA LEU A 408 16.65 7.35 0.20
C LEU A 408 16.92 6.87 1.64
N PRO A 409 17.49 7.73 2.52
CA PRO A 409 17.80 7.38 3.90
C PRO A 409 16.69 6.68 4.68
N PHE A 410 15.42 7.04 4.47
CA PHE A 410 14.32 6.43 5.22
C PHE A 410 14.13 4.92 4.91
N TYR A 411 14.62 4.45 3.76
CA TYR A 411 14.63 3.03 3.38
C TYR A 411 15.77 2.22 4.01
N ARG A 412 16.83 2.88 4.51
CA ARG A 412 18.09 2.25 4.94
C ARG A 412 18.01 1.70 6.37
N THR A 413 17.15 0.71 6.57
CA THR A 413 17.01 -0.01 7.84
C THR A 413 17.52 -1.44 7.79
N GLY A 414 17.70 -2.02 6.60
CA GLY A 414 17.97 -3.46 6.43
C GLY A 414 16.77 -4.35 6.78
N THR A 415 15.62 -3.74 7.13
CA THR A 415 14.39 -4.43 7.51
C THR A 415 13.19 -3.83 6.76
N ILE A 416 12.02 -4.43 6.97
CA ILE A 416 10.76 -3.97 6.40
C ILE A 416 10.32 -2.66 7.04
N ALA A 417 10.52 -2.52 8.36
CA ALA A 417 10.24 -1.28 9.07
C ALA A 417 11.13 -0.14 8.57
N LYS A 418 10.52 0.99 8.23
CA LYS A 418 11.21 2.17 7.67
C LYS A 418 11.39 3.29 8.71
N ARG A 419 12.45 4.07 8.57
CA ARG A 419 12.66 5.28 9.41
C ARG A 419 11.61 6.34 9.05
N PRO A 420 11.32 7.29 9.96
CA PRO A 420 10.59 8.49 9.58
C PRO A 420 11.32 9.25 8.46
N ILE A 421 10.55 9.93 7.60
CA ILE A 421 11.10 10.85 6.59
C ILE A 421 11.88 11.96 7.29
N GLY A 422 13.10 12.23 6.81
CA GLY A 422 13.94 13.33 7.27
C GLY A 422 14.26 14.36 6.18
N ASP A 423 14.91 15.45 6.57
CA ASP A 423 15.29 16.54 5.66
C ASP A 423 16.31 16.11 4.61
N GLU A 424 17.06 15.04 4.84
CA GLU A 424 17.97 14.46 3.85
C GLU A 424 17.21 13.83 2.67
N ASP A 425 16.08 13.15 2.95
CA ASP A 425 15.24 12.56 1.90
C ASP A 425 14.66 13.65 1.00
N ILE A 426 14.14 14.73 1.60
CA ILE A 426 13.55 15.87 0.89
C ILE A 426 14.61 16.59 0.05
N ARG A 427 15.80 16.83 0.61
CA ARG A 427 16.91 17.47 -0.10
C ARG A 427 17.36 16.65 -1.32
N ALA A 428 17.50 15.34 -1.19
CA ALA A 428 17.90 14.48 -2.31
C ALA A 428 16.91 14.55 -3.49
N VAL A 429 15.61 14.51 -3.20
CA VAL A 429 14.56 14.64 -4.23
C VAL A 429 14.56 16.04 -4.84
N ARG A 430 14.69 17.09 -4.01
CA ARG A 430 14.75 18.47 -4.47
C ARG A 430 15.94 18.73 -5.39
N GLU A 431 17.14 18.33 -4.99
CA GLU A 431 18.36 18.50 -5.78
C GLU A 431 18.23 17.81 -7.15
N LEU A 432 17.60 16.63 -7.19
CA LEU A 432 17.32 15.93 -8.43
C LEU A 432 16.37 16.72 -9.35
N ILE A 433 15.26 17.23 -8.81
CA ILE A 433 14.29 18.03 -9.58
C ILE A 433 14.93 19.32 -10.09
N GLU A 434 15.71 20.02 -9.26
CA GLU A 434 16.40 21.26 -9.64
C GLU A 434 17.50 21.04 -10.70
N ARG A 435 18.15 19.86 -10.68
CA ARG A 435 19.13 19.42 -11.68
C ARG A 435 18.46 19.09 -13.01
N ILE A 436 17.42 18.26 -12.99
CA ILE A 436 16.73 17.79 -14.19
C ILE A 436 15.81 18.87 -14.77
N ARG A 437 15.23 19.75 -13.95
CA ARG A 437 14.22 20.75 -14.36
C ARG A 437 13.18 20.16 -15.31
N PRO A 438 12.45 19.12 -14.89
CA PRO A 438 11.43 18.50 -15.72
C PRO A 438 10.27 19.47 -15.94
N GLY A 439 9.58 19.37 -17.08
CA GLY A 439 8.30 20.07 -17.29
C GLY A 439 7.10 19.23 -16.82
N GLN A 440 7.27 17.91 -16.76
CA GLN A 440 6.28 16.97 -16.23
C GLN A 440 6.93 15.91 -15.33
N LEU A 441 6.22 15.51 -14.29
CA LEU A 441 6.68 14.62 -13.24
C LEU A 441 5.62 13.55 -12.96
N TYR A 442 6.04 12.29 -12.82
CA TYR A 442 5.18 11.17 -12.49
C TYR A 442 5.48 10.63 -11.09
N VAL A 443 4.42 10.42 -10.29
CA VAL A 443 4.52 9.97 -8.90
C VAL A 443 3.57 8.80 -8.68
N ALA A 444 3.98 7.80 -7.91
CA ALA A 444 3.07 6.78 -7.40
C ALA A 444 2.01 7.42 -6.48
N GLY A 445 0.79 7.57 -6.99
CA GLY A 445 -0.39 8.05 -6.25
C GLY A 445 -1.10 6.96 -5.46
N ASP A 446 -0.50 5.77 -5.32
CA ASP A 446 -1.06 4.71 -4.51
C ASP A 446 -0.81 4.98 -3.02
N LEU A 447 -1.54 5.97 -2.47
CA LEU A 447 -1.37 6.38 -1.08
C LEU A 447 -1.86 5.31 -0.09
N SER A 448 -2.38 4.18 -0.54
CA SER A 448 -2.90 3.10 0.30
C SER A 448 -2.19 1.78 0.03
N ASP A 449 -0.97 1.84 -0.52
CA ASP A 449 -0.18 0.67 -0.86
C ASP A 449 0.02 -0.25 0.36
N PRO A 450 0.04 -1.59 0.17
CA PRO A 450 0.15 -2.54 1.28
C PRO A 450 1.40 -2.33 2.16
N HIS A 451 2.47 -1.79 1.58
CA HIS A 451 3.75 -1.56 2.25
C HIS A 451 3.83 -0.17 2.92
N GLY A 452 2.88 0.72 2.64
CA GLY A 452 2.85 2.11 3.08
C GLY A 452 3.99 3.00 2.56
N THR A 453 4.82 2.50 1.64
CA THR A 453 6.03 3.19 1.19
C THR A 453 5.75 4.15 0.03
N HIS A 454 4.74 3.88 -0.80
CA HIS A 454 4.37 4.79 -1.89
C HIS A 454 3.85 6.11 -1.32
N ARG A 455 3.05 6.04 -0.23
CA ARG A 455 2.59 7.23 0.51
C ARG A 455 3.77 8.08 1.00
N LEU A 456 4.78 7.47 1.61
CA LEU A 456 5.94 8.18 2.13
C LEU A 456 6.77 8.80 1.00
N CYS A 457 6.99 8.06 -0.09
CA CYS A 457 7.65 8.57 -1.29
C CYS A 457 6.93 9.80 -1.89
N ALA A 458 5.61 9.70 -2.06
CA ALA A 458 4.79 10.80 -2.55
C ALA A 458 4.87 12.01 -1.61
N GLU A 459 4.85 11.79 -0.30
CA GLU A 459 5.02 12.85 0.71
C GLU A 459 6.38 13.57 0.58
N VAL A 460 7.48 12.83 0.43
CA VAL A 460 8.82 13.42 0.19
C VAL A 460 8.81 14.30 -1.06
N ILE A 461 8.24 13.79 -2.16
CA ILE A 461 8.18 14.51 -3.44
C ILE A 461 7.32 15.77 -3.33
N PHE A 462 6.14 15.69 -2.73
CA PHE A 462 5.26 16.85 -2.57
C PHE A 462 5.86 17.91 -1.65
N ARG A 463 6.55 17.52 -0.58
CA ARG A 463 7.30 18.46 0.27
C ARG A 463 8.43 19.15 -0.51
N ALA A 464 9.22 18.39 -1.27
CA ALA A 464 10.27 18.94 -2.11
C ALA A 464 9.72 19.94 -3.16
N LEU A 465 8.59 19.63 -3.79
CA LEU A 465 7.93 20.53 -4.74
C LEU A 465 7.45 21.82 -4.08
N ARG A 466 6.84 21.74 -2.90
CA ARG A 466 6.41 22.92 -2.12
C ARG A 466 7.59 23.80 -1.73
N GLU A 467 8.74 23.21 -1.38
CA GLU A 467 9.98 23.98 -1.11
C GLU A 467 10.51 24.69 -2.35
N ILE A 468 10.49 24.02 -3.51
CA ILE A 468 10.91 24.62 -4.79
C ILE A 468 10.00 25.80 -5.14
N GLU A 469 8.68 25.66 -5.00
CA GLU A 469 7.72 26.74 -5.23
C GLU A 469 7.94 27.91 -4.26
N ALA A 470 8.16 27.62 -2.97
CA ALA A 470 8.44 28.63 -1.96
C ALA A 470 9.75 29.39 -2.23
N ALA A 471 10.73 28.75 -2.88
CA ALA A 471 11.98 29.36 -3.33
C ALA A 471 11.84 30.14 -4.66
N GLY A 472 10.63 30.23 -5.24
CA GLY A 472 10.36 30.94 -6.50
C GLY A 472 10.60 30.11 -7.76
N GLY A 473 10.79 28.79 -7.64
CA GLY A 473 10.88 27.86 -8.75
C GLY A 473 9.51 27.60 -9.39
N THR A 474 9.51 27.14 -10.64
CA THR A 474 8.30 26.68 -11.34
C THR A 474 8.00 25.22 -11.02
N ARG A 475 6.78 24.94 -10.58
CA ARG A 475 6.28 23.56 -10.37
C ARG A 475 5.97 22.89 -11.72
N PRO A 476 6.52 21.69 -12.00
CA PRO A 476 6.13 20.89 -13.17
C PRO A 476 4.69 20.39 -13.05
N GLU A 477 4.07 19.99 -14.16
CA GLU A 477 2.82 19.22 -14.07
C GLU A 477 3.11 17.87 -13.39
N VAL A 478 2.29 17.49 -12.41
CA VAL A 478 2.47 16.25 -11.66
C VAL A 478 1.31 15.30 -11.94
N LEU A 479 1.64 14.13 -12.50
CA LEU A 479 0.71 13.05 -12.80
C LEU A 479 0.91 11.88 -11.83
N LEU A 480 -0.20 11.41 -11.27
CA LEU A 480 -0.24 10.33 -10.31
C LEU A 480 -0.65 9.03 -11.00
N TYR A 481 0.24 8.04 -11.00
CA TYR A 481 -0.05 6.67 -11.44
C TYR A 481 -0.39 5.77 -10.25
N ARG A 482 -1.08 4.65 -10.48
CA ARG A 482 -1.26 3.61 -9.45
C ARG A 482 -0.33 2.43 -9.70
N GLY A 483 0.07 1.77 -8.60
CA GLY A 483 0.91 0.58 -8.60
C GLY A 483 0.19 -0.68 -9.11
N ALA A 484 0.76 -1.85 -8.82
CA ALA A 484 0.22 -3.14 -9.26
C ALA A 484 -1.14 -3.52 -8.61
N TRP A 485 -1.52 -2.86 -7.52
CA TRP A 485 -2.55 -3.34 -6.59
C TRP A 485 -3.88 -2.60 -6.66
N GLN A 486 -3.87 -1.37 -7.19
CA GLN A 486 -5.02 -0.48 -7.14
C GLN A 486 -5.18 0.21 -8.49
N GLU A 487 -6.42 0.59 -8.81
CA GLU A 487 -6.77 1.28 -10.05
C GLU A 487 -7.54 2.55 -9.77
N TRP A 488 -7.39 3.53 -10.67
CA TRP A 488 -8.22 4.72 -10.61
C TRP A 488 -9.64 4.40 -11.07
N ALA A 489 -10.63 4.69 -10.22
CA ALA A 489 -12.01 4.62 -10.65
C ALA A 489 -12.25 5.57 -11.85
N PRO A 490 -13.06 5.20 -12.86
CA PRO A 490 -13.20 6.00 -14.10
C PRO A 490 -13.59 7.47 -13.88
N HIS A 491 -14.32 7.76 -12.80
CA HIS A 491 -14.75 9.11 -12.48
C HIS A 491 -13.61 10.02 -12.00
N VAL A 492 -12.54 9.48 -11.41
CA VAL A 492 -11.38 10.27 -10.97
C VAL A 492 -10.29 10.39 -12.03
N ILE A 493 -10.28 9.54 -13.06
CA ILE A 493 -9.28 9.61 -14.15
C ILE A 493 -9.37 10.98 -14.84
N GLU A 494 -8.21 11.62 -15.00
CA GLU A 494 -8.05 12.92 -15.67
C GLU A 494 -7.18 12.84 -16.93
N LEU A 495 -6.43 11.74 -17.11
CA LEU A 495 -5.65 11.44 -18.29
C LEU A 495 -5.62 9.91 -18.49
N ALA A 496 -5.91 9.44 -19.69
CA ALA A 496 -5.86 8.04 -20.09
C ALA A 496 -5.05 7.93 -21.38
N VAL A 497 -3.94 7.19 -21.32
CA VAL A 497 -3.02 6.98 -22.44
C VAL A 497 -3.34 5.65 -23.11
N PRO A 498 -3.83 5.64 -24.37
CA PRO A 498 -4.07 4.41 -25.10
C PRO A 498 -2.78 3.67 -25.43
N LEU A 499 -2.80 2.35 -25.24
CA LEU A 499 -1.69 1.46 -25.57
C LEU A 499 -2.05 0.53 -26.71
N SER A 500 -1.14 0.41 -27.68
CA SER A 500 -1.26 -0.60 -28.74
C SER A 500 -0.89 -2.01 -28.22
N PRO A 501 -1.22 -3.09 -28.96
CA PRO A 501 -0.68 -4.41 -28.64
C PRO A 501 0.84 -4.48 -28.67
N GLY A 502 1.52 -3.61 -29.44
CA GLY A 502 2.98 -3.50 -29.45
C GLY A 502 3.49 -2.92 -28.13
N ASP A 503 2.93 -1.78 -27.73
CA ASP A 503 3.29 -1.05 -26.51
C ASP A 503 3.13 -1.95 -25.29
N LEU A 504 2.03 -2.69 -25.19
CA LEU A 504 1.79 -3.61 -24.09
C LEU A 504 2.76 -4.81 -24.09
N ARG A 505 3.15 -5.33 -25.27
CA ARG A 505 4.17 -6.39 -25.35
C ARG A 505 5.54 -5.88 -24.91
N GLN A 506 5.93 -4.68 -25.32
CA GLN A 506 7.21 -4.08 -24.94
C GLN A 506 7.24 -3.74 -23.44
N LYS A 507 6.14 -3.19 -22.89
CA LYS A 507 5.95 -3.04 -21.44
C LYS A 507 6.16 -4.35 -20.70
N LYS A 508 5.55 -5.45 -21.16
CA LYS A 508 5.75 -6.78 -20.56
C LYS A 508 7.22 -7.23 -20.63
N GLN A 509 7.91 -6.97 -21.74
CA GLN A 509 9.34 -7.27 -21.83
C GLN A 509 10.17 -6.47 -20.82
N ALA A 510 9.82 -5.21 -20.55
CA ALA A 510 10.47 -4.40 -19.53
C ALA A 510 10.22 -4.97 -18.12
N ILE A 511 8.98 -5.36 -17.80
CA ILE A 511 8.65 -6.06 -16.55
C ILE A 511 9.47 -7.36 -16.42
N PHE A 512 9.63 -8.11 -17.52
CA PHE A 512 10.47 -9.31 -17.56
C PHE A 512 11.97 -9.04 -17.41
N ARG A 513 12.44 -7.80 -17.27
CA ARG A 513 13.85 -7.55 -16.91
C ARG A 513 14.09 -7.60 -15.42
N HIS A 514 13.04 -7.53 -14.60
CA HIS A 514 13.12 -7.73 -13.14
C HIS A 514 13.05 -9.22 -12.79
N GLU A 515 14.10 -9.97 -13.12
CA GLU A 515 14.11 -11.43 -13.04
C GLU A 515 13.93 -11.95 -11.62
N SER A 516 14.59 -11.34 -10.64
CA SER A 516 14.45 -11.65 -9.21
C SER A 516 13.03 -11.40 -8.66
N GLN A 517 12.16 -10.75 -9.42
CA GLN A 517 10.77 -10.46 -9.06
C GLN A 517 9.74 -11.22 -9.93
N LYS A 518 10.19 -12.10 -10.84
CA LYS A 518 9.30 -12.81 -11.78
C LYS A 518 8.48 -13.92 -11.15
N ASP A 519 9.04 -14.61 -10.16
CA ASP A 519 8.41 -15.75 -9.51
C ASP A 519 7.24 -15.29 -8.61
N SER A 520 6.96 -16.01 -7.52
CA SER A 520 6.11 -15.46 -6.46
C SER A 520 6.76 -14.19 -5.91
N ALA A 521 6.10 -13.04 -6.02
CA ALA A 521 6.55 -11.83 -5.36
C ALA A 521 6.86 -12.15 -3.89
N LEU A 522 8.03 -11.73 -3.37
CA LEU A 522 8.39 -11.94 -1.96
C LEU A 522 7.30 -11.37 -1.03
N PHE A 523 6.65 -10.31 -1.50
CA PHE A 523 5.49 -9.68 -0.89
C PHE A 523 4.30 -9.75 -1.86
N PRO A 524 3.61 -10.90 -1.94
CA PRO A 524 2.44 -11.02 -2.78
C PRO A 524 1.29 -10.26 -2.14
N GLY A 525 0.63 -9.41 -2.89
CA GLY A 525 -0.63 -8.84 -2.47
C GLY A 525 -1.70 -9.93 -2.31
N PRO A 526 -2.67 -9.66 -1.45
CA PRO A 526 -3.20 -10.69 -0.58
C PRO A 526 -4.08 -11.79 -1.21
N ASP A 527 -4.74 -11.51 -2.34
CA ASP A 527 -5.81 -12.38 -2.88
C ASP A 527 -5.68 -12.64 -4.39
N ASP A 528 -4.51 -12.41 -4.96
CA ASP A 528 -4.30 -12.56 -6.41
C ASP A 528 -3.05 -13.40 -6.68
N PRO A 529 -3.16 -14.60 -7.24
CA PRO A 529 -2.00 -15.44 -7.55
C PRO A 529 -1.26 -15.01 -8.82
N ARG A 530 -1.78 -14.02 -9.56
CA ARG A 530 -1.19 -13.56 -10.82
C ARG A 530 0.19 -12.94 -10.60
N GLU A 531 1.10 -13.20 -11.53
CA GLU A 531 2.41 -12.54 -11.60
C GLU A 531 2.24 -11.05 -11.94
N PHE A 532 3.24 -10.22 -11.62
CA PHE A 532 3.14 -8.77 -11.82
C PHE A 532 2.81 -8.36 -13.26
N TRP A 533 3.37 -9.05 -14.26
CA TRP A 533 3.08 -8.76 -15.67
C TRP A 533 1.64 -9.09 -16.06
N GLN A 534 1.05 -10.16 -15.49
CA GLN A 534 -0.34 -10.55 -15.74
C GLN A 534 -1.27 -9.49 -15.15
N ARG A 535 -0.98 -9.04 -13.92
CA ARG A 535 -1.72 -7.94 -13.31
C ARG A 535 -1.62 -6.67 -14.13
N ALA A 536 -0.41 -6.25 -14.50
CA ALA A 536 -0.20 -5.04 -15.29
C ALA A 536 -0.98 -5.09 -16.62
N GLU A 537 -0.94 -6.23 -17.32
CA GLU A 537 -1.70 -6.45 -18.56
C GLU A 537 -3.22 -6.39 -18.33
N ASP A 538 -3.74 -7.21 -17.41
CA ASP A 538 -5.18 -7.30 -17.14
C ASP A 538 -5.75 -5.96 -16.68
N ARG A 539 -4.98 -5.23 -15.88
CA ARG A 539 -5.29 -3.89 -15.39
C ARG A 539 -5.41 -2.88 -16.52
N ASN A 540 -4.42 -2.84 -17.42
CA ASN A 540 -4.48 -1.94 -18.56
C ASN A 540 -5.63 -2.29 -19.52
N ARG A 541 -5.93 -3.58 -19.71
CA ARG A 541 -7.11 -4.02 -20.46
C ARG A 541 -8.41 -3.63 -19.76
N HIS A 542 -8.50 -3.85 -18.46
CA HIS A 542 -9.69 -3.54 -17.67
C HIS A 542 -10.07 -2.06 -17.75
N THR A 543 -9.08 -1.16 -17.69
CA THR A 543 -9.31 0.28 -17.87
C THR A 543 -9.84 0.60 -19.27
N ALA A 544 -9.31 -0.03 -20.32
CA ALA A 544 -9.87 0.12 -21.67
C ALA A 544 -11.30 -0.47 -21.80
N ASP A 545 -11.57 -1.62 -21.16
CA ASP A 545 -12.89 -2.25 -21.14
C ASP A 545 -13.92 -1.40 -20.38
N LEU A 546 -13.51 -0.72 -19.31
CA LEU A 546 -14.34 0.25 -18.60
C LEU A 546 -14.76 1.40 -19.53
N TYR A 547 -13.82 1.94 -20.31
CA TYR A 547 -14.10 2.99 -21.31
C TYR A 547 -15.03 2.48 -22.43
N ASN A 548 -14.80 1.27 -22.92
CA ASN A 548 -15.64 0.64 -23.94
C ASN A 548 -17.08 0.44 -23.43
N ARG A 549 -17.26 -0.09 -22.22
CA ARG A 549 -18.60 -0.32 -21.61
C ARG A 549 -19.44 0.94 -21.47
N ILE A 550 -18.82 2.08 -21.20
CA ILE A 550 -19.52 3.37 -21.11
C ILE A 550 -19.78 4.03 -22.47
N GLY A 551 -19.37 3.38 -23.58
CA GLY A 551 -19.68 3.75 -24.96
C GLY A 551 -18.62 4.61 -25.66
N LEU A 552 -17.39 4.65 -25.14
CA LEU A 552 -16.27 5.36 -25.76
C LEU A 552 -15.57 4.47 -26.81
N PRO A 553 -14.63 5.01 -27.63
CA PRO A 553 -13.89 4.21 -28.58
C PRO A 553 -13.20 3.01 -27.92
N GLU A 554 -13.18 1.89 -28.64
CA GLU A 554 -12.58 0.65 -28.17
C GLU A 554 -11.06 0.70 -28.32
N TYR A 555 -10.36 0.57 -27.20
CA TYR A 555 -8.91 0.52 -27.13
C TYR A 555 -8.45 -0.86 -26.65
N TYR A 556 -7.23 -1.26 -27.03
CA TYR A 556 -6.68 -2.55 -26.60
C TYR A 556 -6.32 -2.57 -25.12
N ALA A 557 -5.74 -1.48 -24.63
CA ALA A 557 -5.28 -1.27 -23.26
C ALA A 557 -5.11 0.23 -23.00
N MET A 558 -5.17 0.65 -21.74
CA MET A 558 -5.00 2.04 -21.31
C MET A 558 -4.24 2.14 -19.98
N GLU A 559 -3.42 3.19 -19.84
CA GLU A 559 -2.86 3.62 -18.55
C GLU A 559 -3.54 4.91 -18.09
N ALA A 560 -3.88 5.00 -16.81
CA ALA A 560 -4.66 6.10 -16.26
C ALA A 560 -3.87 6.91 -15.24
N PHE A 561 -4.07 8.22 -15.25
CA PHE A 561 -3.41 9.17 -14.36
C PHE A 561 -4.39 10.19 -13.80
N VAL A 562 -4.04 10.73 -12.63
CA VAL A 562 -4.72 11.83 -11.94
C VAL A 562 -3.73 12.97 -11.75
N ARG A 563 -4.15 14.22 -11.93
CA ARG A 563 -3.29 15.39 -11.73
C ARG A 563 -3.25 15.75 -10.24
N TRP A 564 -2.05 15.99 -9.72
CA TRP A 564 -1.91 16.54 -8.38
C TRP A 564 -2.15 18.05 -8.39
N GLN A 565 -3.12 18.51 -7.60
CA GLN A 565 -3.52 19.93 -7.59
C GLN A 565 -2.76 20.80 -6.57
N GLY A 566 -2.03 20.19 -5.60
CA GLY A 566 -1.22 20.89 -4.57
C GLY A 566 -1.60 20.52 -3.14
#